data_AF-A0A1V2EVG2-F1
#
_entry.id   AF-A0A1V2EVG2-F1
#
_cell.length_a   1.000
_cell.length_b   1.000
_cell.length_c   1.000
_cell.angle_alpha   90.00
_cell.angle_beta   90.00
_cell.angle_gamma   90.00
#
_symmetry.space_group_name_H-M   'P 1'
#
loop_
_entity.id
_entity.type
_entity.pdbx_description
1 polymer ?
#
loop_
_entity_poly.entity_id
_entity_poly.type
_entity_poly.pdbx_seq_one_letter_code
_entity_poly.pdbx_strand_id
1 'polypeptide(L)'
;MNFFARMSPFRALRDLRLFLHQRQKHELIFLFISVMMTSLLLIGFWKDSRIEKEYRPEIVYVEQWRLDRTDAEIRAQQAIDAPIKQKMIDEREKALAERQAAFKRLDDKMTKWGL
;
A
#
# COMPACT_ATOMS: atom_id res chain seq x y z
N MET A 1 -9.46 48.58 12.35
CA MET A 1 -9.50 47.49 11.34
C MET A 1 -9.39 46.14 12.06
N ASN A 2 -10.50 45.43 12.28
CA ASN A 2 -10.54 44.22 13.12
C ASN A 2 -11.02 42.97 12.32
N PHE A 3 -10.82 42.97 11.01
CA PHE A 3 -11.30 41.91 10.11
C PHE A 3 -10.44 40.65 10.23
N PHE A 4 -9.11 40.78 10.12
CA PHE A 4 -8.17 39.66 10.27
C PHE A 4 -8.16 39.07 11.69
N ALA A 5 -8.45 39.89 12.70
CA ALA A 5 -8.63 39.43 14.07
C ALA A 5 -9.80 38.43 14.21
N ARG A 6 -10.88 38.58 13.43
CA ARG A 6 -12.03 37.67 13.42
C ARG A 6 -11.77 36.37 12.65
N MET A 7 -10.79 36.38 11.75
CA MET A 7 -10.33 35.22 10.98
C MET A 7 -9.11 34.54 11.63
N SER A 8 -8.95 34.68 12.95
CA SER A 8 -7.83 34.08 13.68
C SER A 8 -8.11 32.62 14.02
N PRO A 9 -7.29 31.66 13.54
CA PRO A 9 -7.45 30.23 13.87
C PRO A 9 -7.36 29.96 15.37
N PHE A 10 -6.51 30.73 16.07
CA PHE A 10 -6.34 30.61 17.52
C PHE A 10 -7.59 31.01 18.30
N ARG A 11 -8.37 31.98 17.81
CA ARG A 11 -9.66 32.34 18.42
C ARG A 11 -10.68 31.22 18.21
N ALA A 12 -10.73 30.61 17.04
CA ALA A 12 -11.61 29.48 16.76
C ALA A 12 -11.32 28.28 17.68
N LEU A 13 -10.05 27.97 17.94
CA LEU A 13 -9.67 26.91 18.88
C LEU A 13 -10.07 27.21 20.33
N ARG A 14 -9.91 28.48 20.78
CA ARG A 14 -10.36 28.89 22.12
C ARG A 14 -11.88 28.81 22.27
N ASP A 15 -12.60 29.22 21.23
CA ASP A 15 -14.06 29.19 21.20
C ASP A 15 -14.58 27.74 21.21
N LEU A 16 -14.02 26.87 20.37
CA LEU A 16 -14.32 25.44 20.36
C LEU A 16 -14.05 24.79 21.74
N ARG A 17 -12.92 25.11 22.37
CA ARG A 17 -12.61 24.61 23.72
C ARG A 17 -13.64 25.08 24.75
N LEU A 18 -14.06 26.34 24.68
CA LEU A 18 -15.05 26.91 25.61
C LEU A 18 -16.42 26.27 25.40
N PHE A 19 -16.83 26.08 24.14
CA PHE A 19 -18.04 25.36 23.77
C PHE A 19 -18.04 23.92 24.31
N LEU A 20 -16.96 23.17 24.10
CA LEU A 20 -16.84 21.79 24.59
C LEU A 20 -16.83 21.70 26.12
N HIS A 21 -16.35 22.73 26.82
CA HIS A 21 -16.35 22.75 28.28
C HIS A 21 -17.75 22.91 28.89
N GLN A 22 -18.69 23.52 28.16
CA GLN A 22 -20.07 23.72 28.61
C GLN A 22 -20.97 22.50 28.37
N ARG A 23 -20.46 21.48 27.66
CA ARG A 23 -21.22 20.29 27.25
C ARG A 23 -21.27 19.23 28.33
N GLN A 24 -22.28 18.36 28.26
CA GLN A 24 -22.39 17.25 29.21
C GLN A 24 -21.38 16.14 28.88
N LYS A 25 -20.97 15.38 29.91
CA LYS A 25 -19.96 14.33 29.77
C LYS A 25 -20.29 13.31 28.67
N HIS A 26 -21.56 12.93 28.55
CA HIS A 26 -21.98 11.93 27.56
C HIS A 26 -21.90 12.47 26.12
N GLU A 27 -22.19 13.76 25.89
CA GLU A 27 -22.06 14.39 24.57
C GLU A 27 -20.61 14.37 24.08
N LEU A 28 -19.65 14.59 24.98
CA LEU A 28 -18.22 14.51 24.67
C LEU A 28 -17.77 13.08 24.34
N ILE A 29 -18.33 12.07 25.03
CA ILE A 29 -18.05 10.66 24.73
C ILE A 29 -18.56 10.30 23.34
N PHE A 30 -19.79 10.70 22.99
CA PHE A 30 -20.34 10.44 21.64
C PHE A 30 -19.54 11.17 20.56
N LEU A 31 -19.15 12.43 20.80
CA LEU A 31 -18.27 13.16 19.89
C LEU A 31 -16.95 12.42 19.68
N PHE A 32 -16.31 11.97 20.76
CA PHE A 32 -15.06 11.23 20.69
C PHE A 32 -15.22 9.94 19.88
N ILE A 33 -16.27 9.15 20.13
CA ILE A 33 -16.52 7.90 19.40
C ILE A 33 -16.76 8.18 17.91
N SER A 34 -17.52 9.21 17.57
CA SER A 34 -17.80 9.59 16.18
C SER A 34 -16.51 9.98 15.44
N VAL A 35 -15.69 10.84 16.03
CA VAL A 35 -14.40 11.24 15.45
C VAL A 35 -13.46 10.04 15.34
N MET A 36 -13.40 9.19 16.37
CA MET A 36 -12.57 7.99 16.38
C MET A 36 -12.98 7.04 15.26
N MET A 37 -14.26 6.73 15.12
CA MET A 37 -14.77 5.81 14.10
C MET A 37 -14.48 6.34 12.69
N THR A 38 -14.74 7.62 12.46
CA THR A 38 -14.45 8.27 11.17
C THR A 38 -12.95 8.24 10.86
N SER A 39 -12.11 8.52 11.86
CA SER A 39 -10.65 8.48 11.70
C SER A 39 -10.15 7.08 11.41
N LEU A 40 -10.70 6.04 12.05
CA LEU A 40 -10.34 4.65 11.78
C LEU A 40 -10.66 4.25 10.34
N LEU A 41 -11.82 4.66 9.82
CA LEU A 41 -12.18 4.43 8.42
C LEU A 41 -11.19 5.11 7.48
N LEU A 42 -10.89 6.40 7.71
CA LEU A 42 -9.92 7.14 6.90
C LEU A 42 -8.52 6.52 6.96
N ILE A 43 -8.06 6.04 8.12
CA ILE A 43 -6.78 5.34 8.26
C ILE A 43 -6.81 4.00 7.52
N GLY A 44 -7.93 3.28 7.56
CA GLY A 44 -8.12 2.04 6.80
C GLY A 44 -7.95 2.28 5.30
N PHE A 45 -8.67 3.27 4.76
CA PHE A 45 -8.51 3.68 3.36
C PHE A 45 -7.11 4.19 3.05
N TRP A 46 -6.48 4.97 3.94
CA TRP A 46 -5.14 5.48 3.70
C TRP A 46 -4.08 4.36 3.65
N LYS A 47 -4.21 3.33 4.49
CA LYS A 47 -3.34 2.14 4.44
C LYS A 47 -3.59 1.28 3.20
N ASP A 48 -4.85 1.18 2.77
CA ASP A 48 -5.24 0.34 1.64
C ASP A 48 -5.11 1.04 0.29
N SER A 49 -5.03 2.37 0.28
CA SER A 49 -4.82 3.21 -0.89
C SER A 49 -3.42 3.03 -1.45
N ARG A 50 -3.14 1.85 -2.00
CA ARG A 50 -2.10 1.69 -3.00
C ARG A 50 -2.66 2.28 -4.28
N ILE A 51 -2.07 3.40 -4.70
CA ILE A 51 -2.26 3.87 -6.07
C ILE A 51 -1.73 2.74 -6.94
N GLU A 52 -2.64 1.97 -7.56
CA GLU A 52 -2.26 0.98 -8.56
C GLU A 52 -1.40 1.71 -9.59
N LYS A 53 -0.16 1.22 -9.77
CA LYS A 53 0.69 1.72 -10.86
C LYS A 53 -0.15 1.60 -12.11
N GLU A 54 -0.33 2.72 -12.80
CA GLU A 54 -0.99 2.76 -14.10
C GLU A 54 -0.45 1.59 -14.93
N TYR A 55 -1.36 0.72 -15.39
CA TYR A 55 -0.99 -0.47 -16.14
C TYR A 55 -0.25 -0.02 -17.41
N ARG A 56 1.07 -0.11 -17.38
CA ARG A 56 1.90 0.03 -18.56
C ARG A 56 2.20 -1.38 -19.04
N PRO A 57 1.75 -1.77 -20.25
CA PRO A 57 2.11 -3.07 -20.79
C PRO A 57 3.64 -3.15 -20.83
N GLU A 58 4.20 -4.20 -20.24
CA GLU A 58 5.61 -4.52 -20.40
C GLU A 58 5.77 -5.02 -21.84
N ILE A 59 6.10 -4.09 -22.75
CA ILE A 59 6.37 -4.43 -24.14
C ILE A 59 7.70 -5.18 -24.15
N VAL A 60 7.63 -6.51 -24.09
CA VAL A 60 8.77 -7.39 -24.29
C VAL A 60 9.11 -7.34 -25.77
N TYR A 61 10.08 -6.51 -26.14
CA TYR A 61 10.64 -6.53 -27.48
C TYR A 61 11.41 -7.83 -27.67
N VAL A 62 11.06 -8.59 -28.69
CA VAL A 62 11.86 -9.74 -29.10
C VAL A 62 13.14 -9.21 -29.72
N GLU A 63 14.28 -9.62 -29.19
CA GLU A 63 15.58 -9.25 -29.75
C GLU A 63 15.69 -9.80 -31.18
N GLN A 64 15.97 -8.92 -32.14
CA GLN A 64 16.25 -9.31 -33.52
C GLN A 64 17.70 -9.77 -33.62
N TRP A 65 17.91 -11.07 -33.81
CA TRP A 65 19.24 -11.63 -33.98
C TRP A 65 19.72 -11.49 -35.42
N ARG A 66 21.02 -11.18 -35.58
CA ARG A 66 21.65 -11.19 -36.90
C ARG A 66 21.68 -12.62 -37.47
N LEU A 67 21.50 -12.74 -38.78
CA LEU A 67 21.50 -14.04 -39.47
C LEU A 67 22.89 -14.70 -39.51
N ASP A 68 23.95 -13.90 -39.38
CA ASP A 68 25.36 -14.30 -39.48
C ASP A 68 26.02 -14.60 -38.12
N ARG A 69 25.23 -14.69 -37.05
CA ARG A 69 25.73 -14.97 -35.70
C ARG A 69 26.34 -16.37 -35.60
N THR A 70 27.46 -16.49 -34.91
CA THR A 70 28.16 -17.77 -34.71
C THR A 70 27.73 -18.48 -33.42
N ASP A 71 27.87 -19.81 -33.37
CA ASP A 71 27.59 -20.62 -32.17
C ASP A 71 28.42 -20.22 -30.94
N ALA A 72 29.61 -19.65 -31.16
CA ALA A 72 30.44 -19.13 -30.08
C ALA A 72 29.80 -17.90 -29.43
N GLU A 73 29.26 -16.97 -30.23
CA GLU A 73 28.55 -15.79 -29.76
C GLU A 73 27.24 -16.15 -29.06
N ILE A 74 26.53 -17.17 -29.55
CA ILE A 74 25.31 -17.68 -28.91
C ILE A 74 25.62 -18.19 -27.50
N ARG A 75 26.65 -19.03 -27.34
CA ARG A 75 27.02 -19.59 -26.04
C ARG A 75 27.54 -18.53 -25.07
N ALA A 76 28.30 -17.55 -25.56
CA ALA A 76 28.76 -16.43 -24.75
C ALA A 76 27.57 -15.61 -24.21
N GLN A 77 26.58 -15.31 -25.06
CA GLN A 77 25.37 -14.60 -24.64
C GLN A 77 24.53 -15.41 -23.66
N GLN A 78 24.33 -16.70 -23.91
CA GLN A 78 23.60 -17.58 -23.00
C GLN A 78 24.24 -17.67 -21.61
N ALA A 79 25.57 -17.65 -21.53
CA ALA A 79 26.27 -17.64 -20.25
C ALA A 79 25.99 -16.37 -19.43
N ILE A 80 25.71 -15.25 -20.09
CA ILE A 80 25.35 -13.96 -19.46
C ILE A 80 23.87 -13.97 -19.09
N ASP A 81 22.99 -14.46 -19.96
CA ASP A 81 21.54 -14.41 -19.77
C ASP A 81 21.03 -15.44 -18.76
N ALA A 82 21.67 -16.62 -18.69
CA ALA A 82 21.28 -17.70 -17.78
C ALA A 82 21.21 -17.26 -16.29
N PRO A 83 22.23 -16.60 -15.70
CA PRO A 83 22.14 -16.16 -14.30
C PRO A 83 21.10 -15.05 -14.10
N ILE A 84 20.88 -14.18 -15.09
CA ILE A 84 19.86 -13.12 -15.02
C ILE A 84 18.47 -13.78 -14.97
N LYS A 85 18.21 -14.71 -15.89
CA LYS A 85 16.96 -15.46 -15.95
C LYS A 85 16.71 -16.27 -14.67
N GLN A 86 17.74 -16.92 -14.14
CA GLN A 86 17.62 -17.69 -12.91
C GLN A 86 17.22 -16.80 -11.72
N LYS A 87 17.86 -15.64 -11.54
CA LYS A 87 17.49 -14.69 -10.49
C LYS A 87 16.03 -14.25 -10.58
N MET A 88 15.55 -13.94 -11.79
CA MET A 88 14.16 -13.54 -12.02
C MET A 88 13.18 -14.68 -11.67
N ILE A 89 13.54 -15.93 -11.96
CA ILE A 89 12.74 -17.10 -11.60
C ILE A 89 12.74 -17.27 -10.07
N ASP A 90 13.90 -17.24 -9.43
CA ASP A 90 14.04 -17.42 -7.99
C ASP A 90 13.27 -16.34 -7.20
N GLU A 91 13.30 -15.08 -7.66
CA GLU A 91 12.53 -13.98 -7.06
C GLU A 91 11.02 -14.20 -7.18
N ARG A 92 10.55 -14.67 -8.34
CA ARG A 92 9.13 -14.99 -8.55
C ARG A 92 8.71 -16.17 -7.68
N GLU A 93 9.51 -17.23 -7.61
CA GLU A 93 9.22 -18.39 -6.78
C GLU A 93 9.19 -18.04 -5.29
N LYS A 94 10.11 -17.21 -4.81
CA LYS A 94 10.09 -16.71 -3.42
C LYS A 94 8.82 -15.91 -3.14
N ALA A 95 8.46 -14.97 -4.01
CA ALA A 95 7.24 -14.17 -3.84
C ALA A 95 5.97 -15.05 -3.84
N LEU A 96 5.91 -16.08 -4.69
CA LEU A 96 4.81 -17.04 -4.71
C LEU A 96 4.78 -17.89 -3.43
N ALA A 97 5.92 -18.42 -2.99
CA ALA A 97 6.03 -19.23 -1.78
C ALA A 97 5.65 -18.42 -0.53
N GLU A 98 6.06 -17.15 -0.44
CA GLU A 98 5.67 -16.26 0.65
C GLU A 98 4.15 -16.03 0.69
N ARG A 99 3.53 -15.77 -0.48
CA ARG A 99 2.06 -15.64 -0.57
C ARG A 99 1.35 -16.92 -0.17
N GLN A 100 1.80 -18.07 -0.69
CA GLN A 100 1.23 -19.38 -0.35
C GLN A 100 1.34 -19.66 1.15
N ALA A 101 2.51 -19.39 1.76
CA ALA A 101 2.70 -19.55 3.20
C ALA A 101 1.81 -18.61 4.03
N ALA A 102 1.62 -17.36 3.58
CA ALA A 102 0.72 -16.42 4.24
C ALA A 102 -0.74 -16.90 4.19
N PHE A 103 -1.19 -17.40 3.04
CA PHE A 103 -2.53 -17.98 2.89
C PHE A 103 -2.70 -19.24 3.72
N LYS A 104 -1.70 -20.14 3.74
CA LYS A 104 -1.74 -21.35 4.58
C LYS A 104 -1.88 -21.01 6.07
N ARG A 105 -1.10 -20.04 6.57
CA ARG A 105 -1.22 -19.58 7.97
C ARG A 105 -2.58 -18.98 8.29
N LEU A 106 -3.23 -18.35 7.31
CA LEU A 106 -4.58 -17.81 7.47
C LEU A 106 -5.60 -18.95 7.52
N ASP A 107 -5.50 -19.89 6.59
CA ASP A 107 -6.34 -21.09 6.51
C ASP A 107 -6.27 -21.94 7.78
N ASP A 108 -5.06 -22.19 8.31
CA ASP A 108 -4.86 -22.91 9.57
C ASP A 108 -5.54 -22.20 10.76
N LYS A 109 -5.55 -20.86 10.77
CA LYS A 109 -6.24 -20.07 11.82
C LYS A 109 -7.75 -20.11 11.68
N MET A 110 -8.27 -20.03 10.45
CA MET A 110 -9.71 -20.13 10.15
C MET A 110 -10.24 -21.50 10.57
N THR A 111 -9.54 -22.56 10.15
CA THR A 111 -9.85 -23.95 10.54
C THR A 111 -9.86 -24.12 12.06
N LYS A 112 -8.88 -23.54 12.77
CA LYS A 112 -8.83 -23.57 14.24
C LYS A 112 -10.02 -22.84 14.90
N TRP A 113 -10.55 -21.81 14.25
CA TRP A 113 -11.73 -21.08 14.71
C TRP A 113 -13.06 -21.71 14.25
N GLY A 114 -13.02 -22.80 13.49
CA GLY A 114 -14.20 -23.51 12.99
C GLY A 114 -14.93 -22.77 11.86
N LEU A 115 -14.22 -21.88 11.15
CA LEU A 115 -14.65 -21.17 9.94
C LEU A 115 -13.93 -21.75 8.72
#